data_AF-A0A1Y2K238-F1
#
_entry.id   AF-A0A1Y2K238-F1
#
_cell.length_a   1.000
_cell.length_b   1.000
_cell.length_c   1.000
_cell.angle_alpha   90.00
_cell.angle_beta   90.00
_cell.angle_gamma   90.00
#
_symmetry.space_group_name_H-M   'P 1'
#
loop_
_entity.id
_entity.type
_entity.pdbx_description
1 polymer ?
#
loop_
_entity_poly.entity_id
_entity_poly.type
_entity_poly.pdbx_seq_one_letter_code
_entity_poly.pdbx_strand_id
1 'polypeptide(L)'
;MSNADKSKPDPDHLHERARLNMLDEELHAMPAELLELLHPTKLGADDRFQFGCHPGVSCFNECCKNIEIVLTPYDMVRLRNRLEVDAETFLHDYATPMTLPKGKLPIVIIRMDPESGRCPFNSDAGCSVYSDRPAACRNYPVCMALTHKDDAHSKPESVVIHETFCQGHQEPGQWTVAEWRKDQGADGYDARNQGWMDIIVRRRGQEGELSSGLQGLLELFFTAGANPAEFRKFVFQSSFLSRYQLDPDTEARIRHNDEALMEFAFQWLNGALFGDQEQPESEGDA
;
A
#
# COMPACT_ATOMS: atom_id res chain seq x y z
N MET A 1 -42.03 -24.46 -22.72
CA MET A 1 -42.01 -24.32 -21.25
C MET A 1 -41.08 -25.41 -20.75
N SER A 2 -39.87 -25.15 -20.26
CA SER A 2 -39.47 -24.16 -19.26
C SER A 2 -38.05 -23.67 -19.54
N ASN A 3 -37.84 -22.37 -19.34
CA ASN A 3 -36.53 -21.74 -19.21
C ASN A 3 -35.74 -22.41 -18.08
N ALA A 4 -34.48 -22.73 -18.32
CA ALA A 4 -33.49 -22.96 -17.28
C ALA A 4 -32.61 -21.72 -17.19
N ASP A 5 -32.78 -21.04 -16.07
CA ASP A 5 -32.13 -19.82 -15.61
C ASP A 5 -30.60 -19.98 -15.58
N LYS A 6 -29.90 -19.23 -16.45
CA LYS A 6 -28.44 -19.04 -16.40
C LYS A 6 -28.15 -17.78 -15.59
N SER A 7 -28.19 -17.87 -14.26
CA SER A 7 -27.78 -16.74 -13.40
C SER A 7 -27.30 -17.16 -12.00
N LYS A 8 -26.43 -18.16 -11.92
CA LYS A 8 -25.60 -18.32 -10.72
C LYS A 8 -24.12 -18.28 -11.11
N PRO A 9 -23.35 -17.28 -10.66
CA PRO A 9 -21.90 -17.31 -10.82
C PRO A 9 -21.35 -18.50 -10.04
N ASP A 10 -20.39 -19.18 -10.65
CA ASP A 10 -19.64 -20.30 -10.08
C ASP A 10 -18.94 -19.83 -8.79
N PRO A 11 -19.16 -20.49 -7.63
CA PRO A 11 -18.54 -20.10 -6.37
C PRO A 11 -17.01 -20.18 -6.38
N ASP A 12 -16.39 -20.93 -7.29
CA ASP A 12 -14.93 -21.02 -7.38
C ASP A 12 -14.27 -19.76 -7.98
N HIS A 13 -14.99 -18.95 -8.76
CA HIS A 13 -14.43 -17.71 -9.34
C HIS A 13 -14.33 -16.55 -8.34
N LEU A 14 -14.98 -16.64 -7.17
CA LEU A 14 -14.88 -15.62 -6.12
C LEU A 14 -13.53 -15.71 -5.36
N HIS A 15 -12.88 -16.87 -5.38
CA HIS A 15 -11.63 -17.10 -4.67
C HIS A 15 -10.36 -16.66 -5.42
N GLU A 16 -10.48 -16.32 -6.71
CA GLU A 16 -9.32 -15.99 -7.55
C GLU A 16 -8.90 -14.51 -7.47
N ARG A 17 -9.75 -13.63 -6.90
CA ARG A 17 -9.51 -12.17 -6.88
C ARG A 17 -8.80 -11.62 -5.65
N ALA A 18 -8.41 -12.47 -4.70
CA ALA A 18 -7.84 -12.04 -3.41
C ALA A 18 -6.62 -12.87 -3.00
N ARG A 19 -5.44 -12.67 -3.62
CA ARG A 19 -4.17 -13.29 -3.14
C ARG A 19 -2.88 -12.52 -3.40
N LEU A 20 -2.91 -11.19 -3.55
CA LEU A 20 -1.65 -10.43 -3.73
C LEU A 20 -0.92 -10.07 -2.43
N ASN A 21 -1.44 -10.46 -1.25
CA ASN A 21 -0.81 -10.15 0.04
C ASN A 21 -0.24 -11.36 0.82
N MET A 22 -0.19 -12.56 0.22
CA MET A 22 0.27 -13.80 0.90
C MET A 22 1.43 -14.54 0.17
N LEU A 23 2.18 -13.82 -0.67
CA LEU A 23 3.04 -14.35 -1.75
C LEU A 23 4.26 -15.23 -1.40
N ASP A 24 4.40 -15.82 -0.21
CA ASP A 24 5.45 -16.85 -0.04
C ASP A 24 4.88 -18.27 0.02
N GLU A 25 4.04 -18.58 1.01
CA GLU A 25 3.68 -19.98 1.27
C GLU A 25 2.68 -20.53 0.27
N GLU A 26 1.70 -19.72 -0.14
CA GLU A 26 0.71 -20.14 -1.14
C GLU A 26 1.32 -20.20 -2.54
N LEU A 27 2.24 -19.28 -2.88
CA LEU A 27 2.92 -19.25 -4.18
C LEU A 27 3.83 -20.48 -4.38
N HIS A 28 4.52 -20.93 -3.32
CA HIS A 28 5.33 -22.15 -3.35
C HIS A 28 4.50 -23.44 -3.43
N ALA A 29 3.21 -23.40 -3.07
CA ALA A 29 2.31 -24.55 -3.10
C ALA A 29 1.52 -24.68 -4.41
N MET A 30 1.67 -23.74 -5.35
CA MET A 30 0.95 -23.77 -6.63
C MET A 30 1.59 -24.75 -7.63
N PRO A 31 0.78 -25.41 -8.48
CA PRO A 31 1.29 -26.24 -9.57
C PRO A 31 2.22 -25.42 -10.48
N ALA A 32 3.30 -26.04 -10.96
CA ALA A 32 4.31 -25.38 -11.79
C ALA A 32 3.72 -24.72 -13.04
N GLU A 33 2.67 -25.31 -13.62
CA GLU A 33 1.97 -24.78 -14.80
C GLU A 33 1.20 -23.48 -14.52
N LEU A 34 0.75 -23.28 -13.27
CA LEU A 34 0.10 -22.04 -12.82
C LEU A 34 1.13 -20.97 -12.44
N LEU A 35 2.31 -21.39 -11.96
CA LEU A 35 3.47 -20.52 -11.78
C LEU A 35 4.00 -19.98 -13.12
N GLU A 36 3.92 -20.76 -14.20
CA GLU A 36 4.32 -20.28 -15.54
C GLU A 36 3.42 -19.17 -16.09
N LEU A 37 2.12 -19.19 -15.76
CA LEU A 37 1.17 -18.11 -16.04
C LEU A 37 1.38 -16.88 -15.14
N LEU A 38 2.05 -17.07 -14.00
CA LEU A 38 2.40 -16.04 -13.04
C LEU A 38 3.85 -15.57 -13.20
N HIS A 39 4.60 -16.02 -14.22
CA HIS A 39 5.94 -15.51 -14.48
C HIS A 39 5.87 -14.04 -14.85
N PRO A 40 6.16 -13.14 -13.89
CA PRO A 40 6.03 -11.73 -14.17
C PRO A 40 7.24 -11.39 -15.03
N THR A 41 7.01 -10.94 -16.27
CA THR A 41 8.10 -10.40 -17.07
C THR A 41 8.66 -9.22 -16.28
N LYS A 42 9.91 -9.33 -15.83
CA LYS A 42 10.61 -8.25 -15.15
C LYS A 42 10.84 -7.13 -16.15
N LEU A 43 10.43 -5.94 -15.77
CA LEU A 43 10.53 -4.73 -16.57
C LEU A 43 11.37 -3.70 -15.81
N GLY A 44 12.33 -3.12 -16.51
CA GLY A 44 12.98 -1.88 -16.15
C GLY A 44 12.14 -0.66 -16.54
N ALA A 45 12.60 0.52 -16.13
CA ALA A 45 11.90 1.78 -16.34
C ALA A 45 11.58 2.08 -17.82
N ASP A 46 12.48 1.69 -18.74
CA ASP A 46 12.36 1.95 -20.18
C ASP A 46 11.70 0.80 -20.95
N ASP A 47 11.40 -0.32 -20.29
CA ASP A 47 10.74 -1.45 -20.94
C ASP A 47 9.28 -1.13 -21.23
N ARG A 48 8.82 -1.61 -22.39
CA ARG A 48 7.50 -1.29 -22.92
C ARG A 48 6.47 -2.36 -22.60
N PHE A 49 5.24 -1.93 -22.38
CA PHE A 49 4.08 -2.78 -22.25
C PHE A 49 2.84 -2.14 -22.90
N GLN A 50 1.87 -3.00 -23.22
CA GLN A 50 0.60 -2.60 -23.82
C GLN A 50 -0.48 -2.49 -22.76
N PHE A 51 -1.14 -1.33 -22.66
CA PHE A 51 -2.26 -1.15 -21.76
C PHE A 51 -3.10 0.10 -22.06
N GLY A 52 -4.40 0.02 -21.81
CA GLY A 52 -5.32 1.15 -21.76
C GLY A 52 -6.53 0.87 -20.88
N CYS A 53 -6.86 1.79 -19.97
CA CYS A 53 -8.06 1.69 -19.13
C CYS A 53 -8.88 2.99 -19.25
N HIS A 54 -10.12 2.88 -19.74
CA HIS A 54 -11.02 4.00 -19.95
C HIS A 54 -12.48 3.52 -19.93
N PRO A 55 -13.49 4.40 -19.79
CA PRO A 55 -14.90 3.99 -19.74
C PRO A 55 -15.43 3.17 -20.94
N GLY A 56 -14.66 3.11 -22.03
CA GLY A 56 -15.01 2.35 -23.24
C GLY A 56 -14.48 0.92 -23.26
N VAL A 57 -13.57 0.53 -22.36
CA VAL A 57 -13.13 -0.87 -22.28
C VAL A 57 -14.23 -1.73 -21.66
N SER A 58 -14.47 -2.92 -22.19
CA SER A 58 -15.59 -3.78 -21.77
C SER A 58 -15.51 -4.25 -20.31
N CYS A 59 -14.31 -4.24 -19.70
CA CYS A 59 -14.09 -4.56 -18.29
C CYS A 59 -14.08 -3.35 -17.35
N PHE A 60 -14.52 -2.16 -17.80
CA PHE A 60 -14.49 -0.95 -16.99
C PHE A 60 -15.16 -1.17 -15.62
N ASN A 61 -14.51 -0.71 -14.55
CA ASN A 61 -14.89 -0.91 -13.14
C ASN A 61 -14.86 -2.34 -12.59
N GLU A 62 -14.57 -3.35 -13.40
CA GLU A 62 -14.56 -4.74 -12.90
C GLU A 62 -13.43 -4.99 -11.92
N CYS A 63 -12.28 -4.32 -12.06
CA CYS A 63 -11.17 -4.43 -11.09
C CYS A 63 -11.54 -3.91 -9.69
N CYS A 64 -12.54 -3.03 -9.56
CA CYS A 64 -12.93 -2.44 -8.28
C CYS A 64 -13.95 -3.29 -7.50
N LYS A 65 -13.86 -4.62 -7.61
CA LYS A 65 -14.73 -5.59 -6.93
C LYS A 65 -13.92 -6.77 -6.41
N ASN A 66 -14.17 -7.20 -5.18
CA ASN A 66 -13.57 -8.37 -4.54
C ASN A 66 -12.03 -8.37 -4.56
N ILE A 67 -11.41 -7.21 -4.33
CA ILE A 67 -9.95 -7.07 -4.27
C ILE A 67 -9.50 -6.64 -2.87
N GLU A 68 -8.29 -7.00 -2.50
CA GLU A 68 -7.66 -6.54 -1.27
C GLU A 68 -6.66 -5.43 -1.57
N ILE A 69 -7.02 -4.20 -1.21
CA ILE A 69 -6.12 -3.04 -1.37
C ILE A 69 -5.59 -2.65 0.00
N VAL A 70 -4.30 -2.91 0.23
CA VAL A 70 -3.58 -2.33 1.37
C VAL A 70 -3.43 -0.84 1.15
N LEU A 71 -3.81 -0.06 2.16
CA LEU A 71 -3.63 1.37 2.18
C LEU A 71 -2.31 1.71 2.85
N THR A 72 -1.45 2.40 2.11
CA THR A 72 -0.27 3.01 2.70
C THR A 72 -0.68 4.19 3.58
N PRO A 73 0.16 4.58 4.54
CA PRO A 73 -0.05 5.81 5.31
C PRO A 73 -0.31 7.04 4.44
N TYR A 74 0.43 7.19 3.34
CA TYR A 74 0.21 8.30 2.41
C TYR A 74 -1.13 8.21 1.69
N ASP A 75 -1.59 7.01 1.32
CA ASP A 75 -2.93 6.81 0.76
C ASP A 75 -4.01 7.27 1.75
N MET A 76 -3.88 6.91 3.03
CA MET A 76 -4.85 7.30 4.05
C MET A 76 -4.87 8.81 4.28
N VAL A 77 -3.73 9.50 4.27
CA VAL A 77 -3.68 10.97 4.32
C VAL A 77 -4.40 11.58 3.12
N ARG A 78 -4.08 11.13 1.90
CA ARG A 78 -4.69 11.67 0.68
C ARG A 78 -6.19 11.42 0.58
N LEU A 79 -6.64 10.20 0.89
CA LEU A 79 -8.04 9.85 0.84
C LEU A 79 -8.86 10.63 1.88
N ARG A 80 -8.36 10.76 3.10
CA ARG A 80 -9.01 11.58 4.15
C ARG A 80 -9.18 13.02 3.70
N ASN A 81 -8.11 13.62 3.17
CA ASN A 81 -8.16 15.00 2.65
C ASN A 81 -9.15 15.14 1.50
N ARG A 82 -9.21 14.15 0.59
CA ARG A 82 -10.13 14.14 -0.56
C ARG A 82 -11.60 14.00 -0.15
N LEU A 83 -11.86 13.23 0.91
CA LEU A 83 -13.18 12.95 1.45
C LEU A 83 -13.62 13.95 2.52
N GLU A 84 -12.70 14.81 2.98
CA GLU A 84 -12.91 15.79 4.04
C GLU A 84 -13.38 15.16 5.37
N VAL A 85 -12.78 14.01 5.72
CA VAL A 85 -13.09 13.26 6.97
C VAL A 85 -11.87 13.12 7.87
N ASP A 86 -12.11 12.96 9.17
CA ASP A 86 -11.05 12.64 10.13
C ASP A 86 -10.60 11.16 10.07
N ALA A 87 -9.56 10.82 10.83
CA ALA A 87 -9.01 9.46 10.82
C ALA A 87 -10.01 8.43 11.34
N GLU A 88 -10.72 8.76 12.40
CA GLU A 88 -11.68 7.89 13.07
C GLU A 88 -12.85 7.54 12.14
N THR A 89 -13.45 8.55 11.49
CA THR A 89 -14.50 8.39 10.47
C THR A 89 -13.98 7.59 9.28
N PHE A 90 -12.77 7.88 8.80
CA PHE A 90 -12.18 7.15 7.69
C PHE A 90 -11.99 5.66 7.98
N LEU A 91 -11.40 5.33 9.14
CA LEU A 91 -11.16 3.96 9.57
C LEU A 91 -12.47 3.20 9.84
N HIS A 92 -13.51 3.89 10.29
CA HIS A 92 -14.83 3.29 10.47
C HIS A 92 -15.49 2.97 9.12
N ASP A 93 -15.64 3.99 8.26
CA ASP A 93 -16.47 3.93 7.06
C ASP A 93 -15.79 3.26 5.86
N TYR A 94 -14.47 3.46 5.68
CA TYR A 94 -13.78 3.13 4.42
C TYR A 94 -12.67 2.08 4.57
N ALA A 95 -12.30 1.68 5.78
CA ALA A 95 -11.12 0.89 6.02
C ALA A 95 -11.37 -0.28 7.00
N THR A 96 -10.57 -1.34 6.88
CA THR A 96 -10.56 -2.46 7.81
C THR A 96 -9.13 -2.65 8.32
N PRO A 97 -8.88 -2.47 9.63
CA PRO A 97 -7.60 -2.84 10.23
C PRO A 97 -7.41 -4.36 10.16
N MET A 98 -6.20 -4.80 9.86
CA MET A 98 -5.81 -6.21 9.90
C MET A 98 -4.37 -6.36 10.36
N THR A 99 -3.98 -7.56 10.76
CA THR A 99 -2.60 -7.85 11.17
C THR A 99 -1.96 -8.78 10.16
N LEU A 100 -0.79 -8.39 9.64
CA LEU A 100 -0.01 -9.22 8.75
C LEU A 100 0.37 -10.55 9.46
N PRO A 101 0.20 -11.72 8.80
CA PRO A 101 0.54 -13.00 9.40
C PRO A 101 2.02 -13.09 9.80
N LYS A 102 2.91 -12.61 8.91
CA LYS A 102 4.36 -12.46 9.13
C LYS A 102 4.67 -11.07 9.69
N GLY A 103 5.61 -10.98 10.61
CA GLY A 103 6.00 -9.73 11.27
C GLY A 103 4.95 -9.11 12.20
N LYS A 104 3.72 -9.63 12.23
CA LYS A 104 2.61 -9.21 13.11
C LYS A 104 2.33 -7.70 13.07
N LEU A 105 2.54 -7.09 11.91
CA LEU A 105 2.34 -5.66 11.74
C LEU A 105 0.86 -5.34 11.49
N PRO A 106 0.29 -4.38 12.22
CA PRO A 106 -1.05 -3.89 11.94
C PRO A 106 -1.01 -3.01 10.67
N ILE A 107 -1.86 -3.34 9.70
CA ILE A 107 -2.04 -2.59 8.45
C ILE A 107 -3.53 -2.26 8.25
N VAL A 108 -3.83 -1.46 7.24
CA VAL A 108 -5.20 -1.09 6.88
C VAL A 108 -5.46 -1.51 5.45
N ILE A 109 -6.62 -2.11 5.19
CA ILE A 109 -7.12 -2.36 3.83
C ILE A 109 -8.40 -1.55 3.58
N ILE A 110 -8.76 -1.34 2.31
CA ILE A 110 -10.08 -0.79 1.96
C ILE A 110 -11.18 -1.74 2.43
N ARG A 111 -12.22 -1.18 3.06
CA ARG A 111 -13.46 -1.91 3.37
C ARG A 111 -14.29 -2.02 2.10
N MET A 112 -14.36 -3.23 1.55
CA MET A 112 -15.30 -3.54 0.46
C MET A 112 -16.72 -3.69 1.00
N ASP A 113 -17.71 -3.40 0.15
CA ASP A 113 -19.10 -3.66 0.46
C ASP A 113 -19.32 -5.18 0.67
N PRO A 114 -19.91 -5.62 1.80
CA PRO A 114 -19.97 -7.04 2.15
C PRO A 114 -20.93 -7.86 1.28
N GLU A 115 -21.91 -7.22 0.62
CA GLU A 115 -22.90 -7.91 -0.21
C GLU A 115 -22.46 -7.98 -1.68
N SER A 116 -22.00 -6.86 -2.22
CA SER A 116 -21.63 -6.73 -3.63
C SER A 116 -20.13 -6.89 -3.89
N GLY A 117 -19.29 -6.81 -2.86
CA GLY A 117 -17.83 -6.82 -2.98
C GLY A 117 -17.26 -5.55 -3.61
N ARG A 118 -18.08 -4.54 -3.87
CA ARG A 118 -17.70 -3.31 -4.58
C ARG A 118 -16.85 -2.40 -3.69
N CYS A 119 -15.82 -1.79 -4.26
CA CYS A 119 -15.08 -0.70 -3.63
C CYS A 119 -16.01 0.48 -3.34
N PRO A 120 -15.94 1.12 -2.16
CA PRO A 120 -16.83 2.22 -1.77
C PRO A 120 -16.68 3.46 -2.66
N PHE A 121 -15.56 3.58 -3.37
CA PHE A 121 -15.32 4.68 -4.30
C PHE A 121 -15.75 4.38 -5.74
N ASN A 122 -16.13 3.14 -6.04
CA ASN A 122 -16.51 2.74 -7.39
C ASN A 122 -17.96 3.15 -7.68
N SER A 123 -18.18 3.95 -8.73
CA SER A 123 -19.49 4.30 -9.27
C SER A 123 -19.57 3.90 -10.75
N ASP A 124 -20.76 3.94 -11.36
CA ASP A 124 -20.90 3.59 -12.78
C ASP A 124 -20.15 4.58 -13.69
N ALA A 125 -19.91 5.80 -13.20
CA ALA A 125 -19.08 6.81 -13.84
C ALA A 125 -17.56 6.61 -13.61
N GLY A 126 -17.17 5.62 -12.80
CA GLY A 126 -15.78 5.36 -12.40
C GLY A 126 -15.52 5.66 -10.92
N CYS A 127 -14.24 5.72 -10.55
CA CYS A 127 -13.80 5.93 -9.18
C CYS A 127 -13.98 7.40 -8.74
N SER A 128 -14.73 7.65 -7.68
CA SER A 128 -15.00 9.01 -7.14
C SER A 128 -13.75 9.72 -6.60
N VAL A 129 -12.74 8.94 -6.21
CA VAL A 129 -11.44 9.42 -5.75
C VAL A 129 -10.32 9.16 -6.77
N TYR A 130 -10.63 9.06 -8.08
CA TYR A 130 -9.65 8.63 -9.08
C TYR A 130 -8.31 9.40 -9.02
N SER A 131 -8.31 10.73 -8.85
CA SER A 131 -7.11 11.55 -8.69
C SER A 131 -6.26 11.18 -7.47
N ASP A 132 -6.90 10.71 -6.41
CA ASP A 132 -6.34 10.41 -5.09
C ASP A 132 -6.40 8.92 -4.77
N ARG A 133 -6.59 8.08 -5.80
CA ARG A 133 -6.64 6.63 -5.66
C ARG A 133 -5.36 6.08 -5.02
N PRO A 134 -5.46 4.96 -4.27
CA PRO A 134 -4.32 4.36 -3.60
C PRO A 134 -3.16 4.01 -4.54
N ALA A 135 -1.96 3.91 -3.99
CA ALA A 135 -0.76 3.48 -4.70
C ALA A 135 -0.96 2.18 -5.47
N ALA A 136 -1.63 1.18 -4.89
CA ALA A 136 -1.92 -0.09 -5.55
C ALA A 136 -2.76 0.10 -6.83
N CYS A 137 -3.84 0.88 -6.75
CA CYS A 137 -4.70 1.18 -7.91
C CYS A 137 -4.01 2.03 -8.97
N ARG A 138 -3.03 2.84 -8.56
CA ARG A 138 -2.31 3.76 -9.43
C ARG A 138 -1.22 3.06 -10.23
N ASN A 139 -0.54 2.12 -9.58
CA ASN A 139 0.54 1.38 -10.18
C ASN A 139 -0.01 0.32 -11.14
N TYR A 140 -1.19 -0.27 -10.89
CA TYR A 140 -1.84 -1.23 -11.79
C TYR A 140 -1.84 -0.78 -13.27
N PRO A 141 -1.45 -1.65 -14.23
CA PRO A 141 -1.10 -3.07 -14.05
C PRO A 141 0.37 -3.29 -13.66
N VAL A 142 1.17 -2.23 -13.55
CA VAL A 142 2.58 -2.28 -13.18
C VAL A 142 2.70 -2.44 -11.66
N CYS A 143 3.16 -3.58 -11.17
CA CYS A 143 3.48 -3.77 -9.76
C CYS A 143 4.99 -3.64 -9.54
N MET A 144 5.40 -3.12 -8.38
CA MET A 144 6.80 -3.12 -7.98
C MET A 144 7.08 -4.40 -7.20
N ALA A 145 8.02 -5.21 -7.67
CA ALA A 145 8.50 -6.34 -6.89
C ALA A 145 9.29 -5.80 -5.70
N LEU A 146 8.89 -6.18 -4.48
CA LEU A 146 9.70 -5.95 -3.29
C LEU A 146 10.89 -6.91 -3.36
N THR A 147 12.02 -6.43 -3.86
CA THR A 147 13.25 -7.23 -3.90
C THR A 147 13.76 -7.46 -2.48
N HIS A 148 14.24 -8.67 -2.21
CA HIS A 148 14.85 -9.02 -0.93
C HIS A 148 16.13 -8.20 -0.70
N LYS A 149 16.39 -7.83 0.56
CA LYS A 149 17.57 -7.04 1.00
C LYS A 149 18.92 -7.66 0.65
N ASP A 150 18.99 -8.94 0.26
CA ASP A 150 20.24 -9.59 -0.11
C ASP A 150 20.89 -9.00 -1.37
N ASP A 151 20.15 -8.15 -2.09
CA ASP A 151 20.64 -7.51 -3.30
C ASP A 151 20.49 -5.99 -3.18
N ALA A 152 21.27 -5.39 -2.27
CA ALA A 152 21.38 -3.94 -2.05
C ALA A 152 21.83 -3.14 -3.30
N HIS A 153 22.06 -3.83 -4.43
CA HIS A 153 22.38 -3.26 -5.75
C HIS A 153 21.36 -3.63 -6.83
N SER A 154 20.30 -4.38 -6.50
CA SER A 154 19.21 -4.66 -7.44
C SER A 154 18.36 -3.40 -7.62
N LYS A 155 18.19 -2.97 -8.87
CA LYS A 155 17.19 -1.95 -9.20
C LYS A 155 15.81 -2.52 -8.87
N PRO A 156 14.87 -1.72 -8.33
CA PRO A 156 13.52 -2.21 -8.07
C PRO A 156 12.91 -2.69 -9.40
N GLU A 157 12.60 -3.98 -9.45
CA GLU A 157 12.09 -4.64 -10.66
C GLU A 157 10.58 -4.42 -10.72
N SER A 158 10.07 -3.97 -11.87
CA SER A 158 8.64 -3.87 -12.11
C SER A 158 8.13 -5.13 -12.79
N VAL A 159 6.85 -5.42 -12.61
CA VAL A 159 6.17 -6.54 -13.25
C VAL A 159 4.81 -6.09 -13.75
N VAL A 160 4.34 -6.63 -14.87
CA VAL A 160 2.96 -6.36 -15.34
C VAL A 160 2.08 -7.52 -14.91
N ILE A 161 1.04 -7.20 -14.15
CA ILE A 161 0.00 -8.14 -13.75
C ILE A 161 -0.97 -8.32 -14.93
N HIS A 162 -1.34 -9.56 -15.21
CA HIS A 162 -2.30 -9.92 -16.24
C HIS A 162 -3.45 -10.74 -15.65
N GLU A 163 -4.58 -10.09 -15.37
CA GLU A 163 -5.81 -10.79 -15.01
C GLU A 163 -6.67 -11.07 -16.25
N THR A 164 -7.27 -12.26 -16.29
CA THR A 164 -8.09 -12.72 -17.41
C THR A 164 -9.28 -11.80 -17.71
N PHE A 165 -9.84 -11.15 -16.70
CA PHE A 165 -10.94 -10.19 -16.86
C PHE A 165 -10.48 -8.85 -17.43
N CYS A 166 -9.20 -8.49 -17.30
CA CYS A 166 -8.68 -7.18 -17.68
C CYS A 166 -8.47 -7.09 -19.20
N GLN A 167 -9.46 -6.50 -19.90
CA GLN A 167 -9.36 -6.26 -21.34
C GLN A 167 -8.47 -5.06 -21.69
N GLY A 168 -7.97 -4.33 -20.68
CA GLY A 168 -7.07 -3.19 -20.90
C GLY A 168 -5.74 -3.57 -21.55
N HIS A 169 -5.29 -4.82 -21.42
CA HIS A 169 -4.10 -5.33 -22.11
C HIS A 169 -4.29 -5.49 -23.63
N GLN A 170 -5.53 -5.45 -24.13
CA GLN A 170 -5.85 -5.55 -25.57
C GLN A 170 -5.96 -4.17 -26.23
N GLU A 171 -6.01 -3.09 -25.44
CA GLU A 171 -6.04 -1.73 -25.95
C GLU A 171 -4.68 -1.36 -26.58
N PRO A 172 -4.66 -0.54 -27.65
CA PRO A 172 -3.44 -0.29 -28.43
C PRO A 172 -2.42 0.63 -27.73
N GLY A 173 -2.70 1.12 -26.53
CA GLY A 173 -1.84 2.03 -25.79
C GLY A 173 -0.49 1.39 -25.47
N GLN A 174 0.61 2.10 -25.80
CA GLN A 174 1.97 1.64 -25.56
C GLN A 174 2.66 2.57 -24.57
N TRP A 175 3.19 1.99 -23.50
CA TRP A 175 3.82 2.73 -22.41
C TRP A 175 5.18 2.14 -22.09
N THR A 176 6.14 2.98 -21.71
CA THR A 176 7.21 2.52 -20.82
C THR A 176 6.72 2.51 -19.38
N VAL A 177 7.38 1.74 -18.50
CA VAL A 177 7.08 1.74 -17.06
C VAL A 177 7.17 3.15 -16.47
N ALA A 178 8.20 3.92 -16.84
CA ALA A 178 8.38 5.30 -16.37
C ALA A 178 7.26 6.24 -16.86
N GLU A 179 6.89 6.16 -18.14
CA GLU A 179 5.79 6.97 -18.70
C GLU A 179 4.45 6.66 -18.00
N TRP A 180 4.15 5.38 -17.79
CA TRP A 180 2.93 4.96 -17.11
C TRP A 180 2.87 5.50 -15.69
N ARG A 181 3.93 5.30 -14.89
CA ARG A 181 3.96 5.76 -13.51
C ARG A 181 3.78 7.27 -13.40
N LYS A 182 4.41 8.02 -14.29
CA LYS A 182 4.24 9.47 -14.37
C LYS A 182 2.82 9.87 -14.75
N ASP A 183 2.25 9.26 -15.78
CA ASP A 183 0.88 9.52 -16.24
C ASP A 183 -0.15 9.22 -15.15
N GLN A 184 0.02 8.09 -14.47
CA GLN A 184 -0.85 7.69 -13.37
C GLN A 184 -0.59 8.51 -12.10
N GLY A 185 0.46 9.34 -12.03
CA GLY A 185 0.80 10.19 -10.89
C GLY A 185 1.38 9.42 -9.69
N ALA A 186 2.06 8.30 -9.95
CA ALA A 186 2.71 7.45 -8.94
C ALA A 186 4.07 8.02 -8.49
N ASP A 187 4.59 9.04 -9.17
CA ASP A 187 5.84 9.68 -8.82
C ASP A 187 5.79 10.25 -7.40
N GLY A 188 6.83 9.95 -6.60
CA GLY A 188 6.96 10.39 -5.23
C GLY A 188 6.09 9.64 -4.20
N TYR A 189 5.29 8.65 -4.60
CA TYR A 189 4.61 7.75 -3.64
C TYR A 189 5.63 6.87 -2.90
N ASP A 190 6.59 6.30 -3.64
CA ASP A 190 7.59 5.40 -3.07
C ASP A 190 8.41 6.11 -1.99
N ALA A 191 8.90 7.32 -2.27
CA ALA A 191 9.66 8.12 -1.32
C ALA A 191 8.89 8.41 -0.03
N ARG A 192 7.61 8.79 -0.12
CA ARG A 192 6.77 9.07 1.06
C ARG A 192 6.44 7.83 1.88
N ASN A 193 6.42 6.67 1.24
CA ASN A 193 6.11 5.40 1.89
C ASN A 193 7.35 4.58 2.26
N GLN A 194 8.56 5.03 1.91
CA GLN A 194 9.80 4.27 2.07
C GLN A 194 10.01 3.80 3.52
N GLY A 195 9.93 4.73 4.48
CA GLY A 195 10.13 4.39 5.90
C GLY A 195 9.11 3.37 6.42
N TRP A 196 7.86 3.43 5.95
CA TRP A 196 6.82 2.46 6.29
C TRP A 196 7.10 1.08 5.67
N MET A 197 7.49 1.06 4.39
CA MET A 197 7.85 -0.16 3.67
C MET A 197 9.08 -0.85 4.27
N ASP A 198 10.08 -0.08 4.71
CA ASP A 198 11.27 -0.62 5.36
C ASP A 198 10.93 -1.39 6.64
N ILE A 199 10.01 -0.86 7.45
CA ILE A 199 9.52 -1.55 8.65
C ILE A 199 8.82 -2.86 8.27
N ILE A 200 7.96 -2.83 7.25
CA ILE A 200 7.25 -4.03 6.76
C ILE A 200 8.25 -5.11 6.32
N VAL A 201 9.19 -4.77 5.45
CA VAL A 201 10.17 -5.72 4.91
C VAL A 201 11.03 -6.31 6.02
N ARG A 202 11.52 -5.48 6.95
CA ARG A 202 12.41 -5.95 8.04
C ARG A 202 11.67 -6.80 9.06
N ARG A 203 10.41 -6.48 9.38
CA ARG A 203 9.61 -7.28 10.32
C ARG A 203 9.13 -8.58 9.70
N ARG A 204 8.95 -8.65 8.37
CA ARG A 204 8.50 -9.88 7.68
C ARG A 204 9.36 -11.10 8.03
N GLY A 205 10.66 -10.92 8.21
CA GLY A 205 11.60 -11.99 8.59
C GLY A 205 11.71 -12.25 10.10
N GLN A 206 10.93 -11.57 10.94
CA GLN A 206 10.94 -11.74 12.39
C GLN A 206 9.73 -12.54 12.85
N GLU A 207 9.99 -13.62 13.59
CA GLU A 207 8.97 -14.50 14.18
C GLU A 207 9.11 -14.56 15.70
N GLY A 208 8.03 -14.92 16.39
CA GLY A 208 7.99 -15.09 17.85
C GLY A 208 6.93 -14.24 18.56
N GLU A 209 6.80 -14.45 19.87
CA GLU A 209 5.91 -13.66 20.72
C GLU A 209 6.38 -12.21 20.85
N LEU A 210 5.43 -11.28 20.86
CA LEU A 210 5.72 -9.86 20.99
C LEU A 210 5.98 -9.52 22.46
N SER A 211 7.13 -8.92 22.75
CA SER A 211 7.34 -8.28 24.06
C SER A 211 6.41 -7.07 24.22
N SER A 212 6.13 -6.68 25.46
CA SER A 212 5.28 -5.50 25.73
C SER A 212 5.83 -4.21 25.13
N GLY A 213 7.16 -4.03 25.14
CA GLY A 213 7.81 -2.89 24.50
C GLY A 213 7.64 -2.89 22.98
N LEU A 214 7.78 -4.06 22.35
CA LEU A 214 7.55 -4.21 20.92
C LEU A 214 6.09 -3.94 20.56
N GLN A 215 5.14 -4.47 21.33
CA GLN A 215 3.71 -4.24 21.15
C GLN A 215 3.37 -2.74 21.12
N GLY A 216 3.89 -1.97 22.09
CA GLY A 216 3.70 -0.51 22.12
C GLY A 216 4.27 0.20 20.89
N LEU A 217 5.42 -0.26 20.36
CA LEU A 217 5.97 0.29 19.11
C LEU A 217 5.11 -0.06 17.89
N LEU A 218 4.48 -1.24 17.85
CA LEU A 218 3.57 -1.61 16.76
C LEU A 218 2.26 -0.81 16.81
N GLU A 219 1.77 -0.49 18.01
CA GLU A 219 0.63 0.41 18.20
C GLU A 219 0.96 1.82 17.72
N LEU A 220 2.17 2.32 18.01
CA LEU A 220 2.64 3.60 17.48
C LEU A 220 2.83 3.56 15.96
N PHE A 221 3.30 2.44 15.39
CA PHE A 221 3.35 2.23 13.94
C PHE A 221 1.97 2.33 13.29
N PHE A 222 0.97 1.67 13.86
CA PHE A 222 -0.41 1.78 13.40
C PHE A 222 -0.92 3.21 13.53
N THR A 223 -0.74 3.82 14.70
CA THR A 223 -1.26 5.16 15.01
C THR A 223 -0.65 6.21 14.09
N ALA A 224 0.68 6.17 13.88
CA ALA A 224 1.38 7.07 12.97
C ALA A 224 0.83 7.02 11.54
N GLY A 225 0.51 5.81 11.05
CA GLY A 225 -0.01 5.64 9.69
C GLY A 225 -1.51 5.94 9.57
N ALA A 226 -2.31 5.41 10.48
CA ALA A 226 -3.76 5.39 10.40
C ALA A 226 -4.42 6.62 11.05
N ASN A 227 -3.79 7.21 12.07
CA ASN A 227 -4.29 8.38 12.78
C ASN A 227 -3.16 9.36 13.16
N PRO A 228 -2.63 10.14 12.18
CA PRO A 228 -1.59 11.14 12.43
C PRO A 228 -1.98 12.18 13.49
N ALA A 229 -3.29 12.48 13.65
CA ALA A 229 -3.75 13.40 14.68
C ALA A 229 -3.49 12.88 16.10
N GLU A 230 -3.73 11.58 16.33
CA GLU A 230 -3.44 10.95 17.61
C GLU A 230 -1.93 10.78 17.83
N PHE A 231 -1.18 10.41 16.78
CA PHE A 231 0.28 10.35 16.87
C PHE A 231 0.90 11.73 17.19
N ARG A 232 0.33 12.80 16.67
CA ARG A 232 0.73 14.18 17.01
C ARG A 232 0.55 14.47 18.49
N LYS A 233 -0.56 14.04 19.09
CA LYS A 233 -0.75 14.18 20.55
C LYS A 233 0.31 13.39 21.30
N PHE A 234 0.64 12.19 20.86
CA PHE A 234 1.74 11.42 21.45
C PHE A 234 3.06 12.21 21.39
N VAL A 235 3.42 12.83 20.27
CA VAL A 235 4.66 13.62 20.17
C VAL A 235 4.63 14.85 21.09
N PHE A 236 3.55 15.65 21.05
CA PHE A 236 3.55 16.98 21.67
C PHE A 236 2.95 17.05 23.07
N GLN A 237 2.16 16.06 23.48
CA GLN A 237 1.42 16.05 24.74
C GLN A 237 1.87 14.94 25.70
N SER A 238 2.83 14.12 25.29
CA SER A 238 3.49 13.15 26.15
C SER A 238 4.89 13.59 26.55
N SER A 239 5.64 12.70 27.18
CA SER A 239 7.06 12.90 27.54
C SER A 239 8.02 12.56 26.38
N PHE A 240 7.53 12.51 25.14
CA PHE A 240 8.34 12.25 23.94
C PHE A 240 9.44 13.30 23.75
N LEU A 241 9.07 14.59 23.67
CA LEU A 241 10.04 15.68 23.44
C LEU A 241 11.02 15.92 24.61
N SER A 242 10.72 15.40 25.81
CA SER A 242 11.71 15.39 26.91
C SER A 242 12.81 14.34 26.73
N ARG A 243 12.59 13.34 25.87
CA ARG A 243 13.53 12.23 25.60
C ARG A 243 14.19 12.35 24.23
N TYR A 244 13.47 12.89 23.25
CA TYR A 244 13.94 13.07 21.88
C TYR A 244 13.91 14.57 21.56
N GLN A 245 15.08 15.20 21.49
CA GLN A 245 15.20 16.60 21.08
C GLN A 245 15.11 16.66 19.56
N LEU A 246 14.16 17.44 19.07
CA LEU A 246 13.98 17.72 17.66
C LEU A 246 14.59 19.08 17.34
N ASP A 247 15.11 19.24 16.12
CA ASP A 247 15.46 20.57 15.65
C ASP A 247 14.18 21.44 15.49
N PRO A 248 14.29 22.77 15.64
CA PRO A 248 13.13 23.66 15.61
C PRO A 248 12.32 23.60 14.30
N ASP A 249 12.99 23.36 13.17
CA ASP A 249 12.33 23.34 11.85
C ASP A 249 11.49 22.07 11.68
N THR A 250 12.02 20.91 12.09
CA THR A 250 11.27 19.65 12.13
C THR A 250 10.08 19.77 13.09
N GLU A 251 10.28 20.29 14.30
CA GLU A 251 9.20 20.45 15.27
C GLU A 251 8.06 21.32 14.71
N ALA A 252 8.39 22.46 14.10
CA ALA A 252 7.43 23.37 13.50
C ALA A 252 6.64 22.70 12.36
N ARG A 253 7.32 21.92 11.50
CA ARG A 253 6.70 21.22 10.36
C ARG A 253 5.71 20.15 10.82
N ILE A 254 6.12 19.24 11.70
CA ILE A 254 5.29 18.07 12.08
C ILE A 254 4.08 18.47 12.94
N ARG A 255 4.10 19.67 13.53
CA ARG A 255 2.97 20.24 14.28
C ARG A 255 1.74 20.48 13.43
N HIS A 256 1.90 20.79 12.14
CA HIS A 256 0.80 21.23 11.28
C HIS A 256 0.71 20.50 9.94
N ASN A 257 1.59 19.52 9.67
CA ASN A 257 1.62 18.79 8.41
C ASN A 257 1.59 17.28 8.68
N ASP A 258 0.51 16.61 8.23
CA ASP A 258 0.32 15.16 8.38
C ASP A 258 1.37 14.35 7.61
N GLU A 259 1.76 14.77 6.40
CA GLU A 259 2.79 14.08 5.61
C GLU A 259 4.16 14.18 6.29
N ALA A 260 4.55 15.37 6.75
CA ALA A 260 5.82 15.56 7.45
C ALA A 260 5.86 14.79 8.78
N LEU A 261 4.74 14.76 9.52
CA LEU A 261 4.63 13.99 10.76
C LEU A 261 4.76 12.49 10.50
N MET A 262 4.15 11.99 9.44
CA MET A 262 4.20 10.59 9.03
C MET A 262 5.64 10.17 8.63
N GLU A 263 6.32 10.97 7.81
CA GLU A 263 7.72 10.75 7.43
C GLU A 263 8.62 10.67 8.68
N PHE A 264 8.50 11.66 9.57
CA PHE A 264 9.21 11.69 10.85
C PHE A 264 8.90 10.45 11.69
N ALA A 265 7.63 10.05 11.80
CA ALA A 265 7.20 8.93 12.61
C ALA A 265 7.86 7.62 12.16
N PHE A 266 7.89 7.35 10.85
CA PHE A 266 8.48 6.11 10.34
C PHE A 266 10.00 6.12 10.36
N GLN A 267 10.64 7.28 10.22
CA GLN A 267 12.08 7.40 10.47
C GLN A 267 12.41 7.06 11.93
N TRP A 268 11.69 7.68 12.88
CA TRP A 268 11.88 7.42 14.31
C TRP A 268 11.57 5.97 14.69
N LEU A 269 10.47 5.40 14.17
CA LEU A 269 10.09 4.01 14.43
C LEU A 269 11.09 3.00 13.87
N ASN A 270 11.72 3.26 12.72
CA ASN A 270 12.82 2.40 12.23
C ASN A 270 13.96 2.36 13.24
N GLY A 271 14.39 3.51 13.76
CA GLY A 271 15.42 3.58 14.79
C GLY A 271 15.01 2.89 16.09
N ALA A 272 13.76 3.07 16.53
CA ALA A 272 13.25 2.46 17.77
C ALA A 272 13.05 0.94 17.66
N LEU A 273 12.64 0.43 16.50
CA LEU A 273 12.38 -0.99 16.27
C LEU A 273 13.66 -1.80 16.01
N PHE A 274 14.67 -1.18 15.39
CA PHE A 274 15.82 -1.94 14.89
C PHE A 274 17.19 -1.40 15.30
N GLY A 275 17.26 -0.26 16.00
CA GLY A 275 18.51 0.29 16.50
C GLY A 275 19.31 1.12 15.50
N ASP A 276 18.74 1.44 14.33
CA ASP A 276 19.38 2.32 13.34
C ASP A 276 19.28 3.78 13.84
N GLN A 277 20.24 4.23 14.63
CA GLN A 277 20.42 5.65 14.91
C GLN A 277 21.43 6.18 13.88
N GLU A 278 20.96 6.84 12.82
CA GLU A 278 21.77 7.88 12.19
C GLU A 278 21.81 9.04 13.18
N GLN A 279 22.85 9.09 14.02
CA GLN A 279 23.16 10.34 14.71
C GLN A 279 23.63 11.33 13.64
N PRO A 280 23.05 12.55 13.54
CA PRO A 280 23.71 13.60 12.79
C PRO A 280 25.08 13.79 13.42
N GLU A 281 26.14 13.65 12.62
CA GLU A 281 27.50 13.95 13.03
C GLU A 281 27.49 15.35 13.65
N SER A 282 27.75 15.43 14.96
CA SER A 282 28.16 16.69 15.54
C SER A 282 29.45 17.07 14.84
N GLU A 283 29.42 18.11 14.01
CA GLU A 283 30.63 18.78 13.54
C GLU A 283 31.49 19.07 14.78
N GLY A 284 32.60 18.34 14.89
CA GLY A 284 33.58 18.57 15.91
C GLY A 284 34.27 19.90 15.62
N ASP A 285 33.93 20.91 16.41
CA ASP A 285 34.74 22.12 16.53
C ASP A 285 36.06 21.80 17.27
N ALA A 286 37.17 22.00 16.55
CA ALA A 286 38.56 22.21 16.97
C ALA A 286 39.38 21.01 17.52
#